data_AF-A0A971UGJ0-F1
#
_entry.id   AF-A0A971UGJ0-F1
#
_cell.length_a   1.000
_cell.length_b   1.000
_cell.length_c   1.000
_cell.angle_alpha   90.00
_cell.angle_beta   90.00
_cell.angle_gamma   90.00
#
_symmetry.space_group_name_H-M   'P 1'
#
loop_
_entity.id
_entity.type
_entity.pdbx_description
1 polymer ?
#
loop_
_entity_poly.entity_id
_entity_poly.type
_entity_poly.pdbx_seq_one_letter_code
_entity_poly.pdbx_strand_id
1 'polypeptide(L)'
;MDEMLLRLLGQIDRLFLPTRDWTDNRSVVATWDLQQQYRTLGLPIPSDATEGSDQADRKRRERWLTEVAASRHVVVVRRRKRRTHWRLSDTTDWRLRRQTGGYGYWQTVAAMMAIAGHVKLGAMLVGTMAVDCVAEYQLAGCQPKDKPYPEASRRCRLLEDMILPALVRNWVGSASDVHGTTAYAIRPAGYQVLHDPVKHEPPAEVFTAEYSEAAEASYWVGYDDMHAELQRATPTHAGSVAVAISAGEWDWYDDRRLRPLTVFCHTGKQRSIRAIERAYRRVMR
;
A
#
# COMPACT_ATOMS: atom_id res chain seq x y z
N MET A 1 -2.22 25.57 1.95
CA MET A 1 -2.69 24.51 1.03
C MET A 1 -1.71 23.34 1.02
N ASP A 2 -0.40 23.58 0.89
CA ASP A 2 0.61 22.51 0.84
C ASP A 2 0.67 21.62 2.09
N GLU A 3 0.57 22.18 3.31
CA GLU A 3 0.53 21.37 4.56
C GLU A 3 -0.55 20.28 4.51
N MET A 4 -1.75 20.62 4.05
CA MET A 4 -2.86 19.69 3.94
C MET A 4 -2.60 18.60 2.89
N LEU A 5 -1.95 18.96 1.78
CA LEU A 5 -1.58 18.01 0.74
C LEU A 5 -0.47 17.06 1.23
N LEU A 6 0.47 17.56 2.04
CA LEU A 6 1.51 16.76 2.69
C LEU A 6 0.93 15.79 3.72
N ARG A 7 -0.03 16.24 4.54
CA ARG A 7 -0.79 15.35 5.42
C ARG A 7 -1.53 14.28 4.62
N LEU A 8 -2.17 14.65 3.51
CA LEU A 8 -2.83 13.69 2.62
C LEU A 8 -1.83 12.67 2.04
N LEU A 9 -0.63 13.10 1.64
CA LEU A 9 0.45 12.20 1.21
C LEU A 9 0.79 11.19 2.32
N GLY A 10 1.02 11.65 3.56
CA GLY A 10 1.29 10.78 4.70
C GLY A 10 0.17 9.78 4.98
N GLN A 11 -1.10 10.22 4.89
CA GLN A 11 -2.25 9.34 5.03
C GLN A 11 -2.29 8.25 3.95
N ILE A 12 -2.04 8.62 2.70
CA ILE A 12 -2.01 7.68 1.56
C ILE A 12 -0.89 6.66 1.77
N ASP A 13 0.31 7.14 2.09
CA ASP A 13 1.49 6.29 2.28
C ASP A 13 1.26 5.30 3.41
N ARG A 14 0.77 5.75 4.57
CA ARG A 14 0.41 4.86 5.69
C ARG A 14 -0.60 3.80 5.30
N LEU A 15 -1.59 4.13 4.48
CA LEU A 15 -2.63 3.20 4.03
C LEU A 15 -2.07 2.09 3.14
N PHE A 16 -1.03 2.37 2.35
CA PHE A 16 -0.46 1.41 1.41
C PHE A 16 0.76 0.64 1.95
N LEU A 17 1.30 1.03 3.10
CA LEU A 17 2.33 0.25 3.76
C LEU A 17 1.84 -1.17 4.11
N PRO A 18 2.63 -2.21 3.80
CA PRO A 18 2.37 -3.59 4.22
C PRO A 18 2.07 -3.71 5.71
N THR A 19 0.94 -4.34 6.04
CA THR A 19 0.62 -4.68 7.43
C THR A 19 1.48 -5.86 7.86
N ARG A 20 2.40 -5.65 8.80
CA ARG A 20 3.29 -6.70 9.33
C ARG A 20 2.74 -7.39 10.58
N ASP A 21 1.79 -6.76 11.27
CA ASP A 21 1.08 -7.34 12.41
C ASP A 21 -0.26 -7.92 11.95
N TRP A 22 -0.29 -9.22 11.78
CA TRP A 22 -1.48 -9.98 11.38
C TRP A 22 -2.41 -10.29 12.56
N THR A 23 -1.96 -10.07 13.81
CA THR A 23 -2.74 -10.42 15.00
C THR A 23 -3.92 -9.46 15.20
N ASP A 24 -3.78 -8.23 14.71
CA ASP A 24 -4.86 -7.25 14.61
C ASP A 24 -5.64 -7.39 13.30
N ASN A 25 -6.48 -8.44 13.24
CA ASN A 25 -7.38 -8.66 12.11
C ASN A 25 -8.28 -7.45 11.78
N ARG A 26 -8.54 -6.56 12.74
CA ARG A 26 -9.44 -5.42 12.52
C ARG A 26 -8.79 -4.38 11.62
N SER A 27 -7.57 -3.96 11.96
CA SER A 27 -6.84 -2.98 11.14
C SER A 27 -6.51 -3.53 9.75
N VAL A 28 -6.24 -4.83 9.62
CA VAL A 28 -5.98 -5.49 8.33
C VAL A 28 -7.18 -5.35 7.37
N VAL A 29 -8.40 -5.65 7.83
CA VAL A 29 -9.61 -5.53 7.00
C VAL A 29 -9.92 -4.08 6.67
N ALA A 30 -9.83 -3.19 7.67
CA ALA A 30 -10.05 -1.76 7.46
C ALA A 30 -9.06 -1.18 6.43
N THR A 31 -7.79 -1.59 6.49
CA THR A 31 -6.75 -1.24 5.52
C THR A 31 -7.15 -1.69 4.12
N TRP A 32 -7.55 -2.96 3.96
CA TRP A 32 -7.96 -3.47 2.65
C TRP A 32 -9.18 -2.73 2.09
N ASP A 33 -10.24 -2.54 2.89
CA ASP A 33 -11.46 -1.83 2.47
C ASP A 33 -11.12 -0.40 2.00
N LEU A 34 -10.31 0.32 2.78
CA LEU A 34 -9.89 1.68 2.45
C LEU A 34 -8.96 1.72 1.23
N GLN A 35 -8.07 0.74 1.03
CA GLN A 35 -7.27 0.64 -0.19
C GLN A 35 -8.14 0.43 -1.44
N GLN A 36 -9.17 -0.42 -1.38
CA GLN A 36 -10.09 -0.61 -2.51
C GLN A 36 -10.91 0.65 -2.78
N GLN A 37 -11.37 1.33 -1.72
CA GLN A 37 -12.05 2.60 -1.85
C GLN A 37 -11.13 3.66 -2.46
N TYR A 38 -9.88 3.76 -2.00
CA TYR A 38 -8.90 4.70 -2.50
C TYR A 38 -8.65 4.52 -3.99
N ARG A 39 -8.46 3.27 -4.45
CA ARG A 39 -8.25 2.95 -5.86
C ARG A 39 -9.40 3.39 -6.76
N THR A 40 -10.63 3.40 -6.24
CA THR A 40 -11.84 3.75 -7.01
C THR A 40 -12.27 5.21 -6.87
N LEU A 41 -12.10 5.82 -5.70
CA LEU A 41 -12.64 7.14 -5.35
C LEU A 41 -11.61 8.09 -4.71
N GLY A 42 -10.64 7.54 -3.99
CA GLY A 42 -9.75 8.29 -3.09
C GLY A 42 -10.15 8.15 -1.62
N LEU A 43 -9.52 8.93 -0.74
CA LEU A 43 -9.87 9.01 0.67
C LEU A 43 -11.14 9.85 0.86
N PRO A 44 -11.96 9.57 1.89
CA PRO A 44 -13.07 10.45 2.23
C PRO A 44 -12.52 11.77 2.76
N ILE A 45 -13.14 12.90 2.38
CA ILE A 45 -12.77 14.19 2.96
C ILE A 45 -13.28 14.23 4.41
N PRO A 46 -12.42 14.57 5.40
CA PRO A 46 -12.84 14.72 6.79
C PRO A 46 -13.98 15.74 6.90
N SER A 47 -14.98 15.47 7.75
CA SER A 47 -16.13 16.34 8.05
C SER A 47 -17.28 16.44 7.03
N ASP A 48 -17.33 15.58 6.00
CA ASP A 48 -18.49 15.50 5.08
C ASP A 48 -19.71 14.76 5.68
N ALA A 49 -19.76 14.61 7.01
CA ALA A 49 -20.93 14.13 7.74
C ALA A 49 -21.82 15.34 8.09
N THR A 50 -22.97 15.40 7.41
CA THR A 50 -23.87 16.54 7.22
C THR A 50 -24.91 16.76 8.33
N GLU A 51 -24.55 16.64 9.61
CA GLU A 51 -25.51 16.94 10.69
C GLU A 51 -25.02 18.08 11.59
N GLY A 52 -25.75 19.21 11.57
CA GLY A 52 -25.63 20.28 12.56
C GLY A 52 -24.73 21.48 12.26
N SER A 53 -24.10 21.60 11.09
CA SER A 53 -23.26 22.78 10.78
C SER A 53 -24.08 24.04 10.44
N ASP A 54 -23.67 25.18 11.01
CA ASP A 54 -24.21 26.52 10.74
C ASP A 54 -24.04 26.90 9.26
N GLN A 55 -24.90 27.79 8.74
CA GLN A 55 -24.93 28.21 7.34
C GLN A 55 -23.59 28.84 6.90
N ALA A 56 -22.91 29.55 7.80
CA ALA A 56 -21.59 30.12 7.56
C ALA A 56 -20.53 29.03 7.32
N ASP A 57 -20.55 27.96 8.12
CA ASP A 57 -19.64 26.83 7.98
C ASP A 57 -19.90 26.06 6.67
N ARG A 58 -21.16 25.89 6.29
CA ARG A 58 -21.52 25.26 5.00
C ARG A 58 -20.95 26.05 3.82
N LYS A 59 -21.16 27.36 3.79
CA LYS A 59 -20.61 28.22 2.72
C LYS A 59 -19.07 28.22 2.71
N ARG A 60 -18.43 28.25 3.89
CA ARG A 60 -16.96 28.17 3.99
C ARG A 60 -16.44 26.84 3.44
N ARG A 61 -17.09 25.72 3.77
CA ARG A 61 -16.76 24.39 3.25
C ARG A 61 -16.98 24.27 1.76
N GLU A 62 -18.09 24.78 1.24
CA GLU A 62 -18.37 24.79 -0.21
C GLU A 62 -17.30 25.57 -0.99
N ARG A 63 -16.88 26.74 -0.47
CA ARG A 63 -15.78 27.52 -1.07
C ARG A 63 -14.47 26.73 -1.05
N TRP A 64 -14.12 26.14 0.09
CA TRP A 64 -12.91 25.33 0.21
C TRP A 64 -12.94 24.11 -0.73
N LEU A 65 -14.06 23.38 -0.81
CA LEU A 65 -14.22 22.25 -1.75
C LEU A 65 -14.12 22.69 -3.22
N THR A 66 -14.56 23.91 -3.53
CA THR A 66 -14.46 24.49 -4.87
C THR A 66 -13.02 24.87 -5.20
N GLU A 67 -12.32 25.49 -4.25
CA GLU A 67 -10.90 25.85 -4.37
C GLU A 67 -10.02 24.60 -4.55
N VAL A 68 -10.24 23.59 -3.71
CA VAL A 68 -9.53 22.30 -3.78
C VAL A 68 -9.78 21.61 -5.12
N ALA A 69 -11.03 21.59 -5.61
CA ALA A 69 -11.35 21.03 -6.92
C ALA A 69 -10.71 21.83 -8.08
N ALA A 70 -10.58 23.15 -7.95
CA ALA A 70 -9.97 24.01 -8.97
C ALA A 70 -8.43 23.94 -9.00
N SER A 71 -7.80 23.55 -7.89
CA SER A 71 -6.35 23.62 -7.69
C SER A 71 -5.51 22.70 -8.60
N ARG A 72 -6.12 21.72 -9.30
CA ARG A 72 -5.46 20.63 -10.05
C ARG A 72 -4.50 19.75 -9.23
N HIS A 73 -4.22 20.11 -7.98
CA HIS A 73 -3.34 19.35 -7.09
C HIS A 73 -3.97 18.04 -6.62
N VAL A 74 -5.30 18.01 -6.54
CA VAL A 74 -6.07 16.83 -6.19
C VAL A 74 -7.13 16.52 -7.24
N VAL A 75 -7.50 15.24 -7.32
CA VAL A 75 -8.67 14.77 -8.03
C VAL A 75 -9.78 14.60 -7.02
N VAL A 76 -10.89 15.34 -7.19
CA VAL A 76 -12.06 15.28 -6.31
C VAL A 76 -13.16 14.47 -6.99
N VAL A 77 -13.67 13.45 -6.29
CA VAL A 77 -14.76 12.61 -6.76
C VAL A 77 -15.99 12.85 -5.89
N ARG A 78 -17.05 13.39 -6.49
CA ARG A 78 -18.35 13.64 -5.82
C ARG A 78 -19.35 12.58 -6.22
N ARG A 79 -20.02 11.96 -5.24
CA ARG A 79 -21.14 11.05 -5.47
C ARG A 79 -22.41 11.64 -4.87
N ARG A 80 -23.51 11.62 -5.61
CA ARG A 80 -24.81 12.12 -5.14
C ARG A 80 -25.22 11.40 -3.85
N LYS A 81 -25.55 12.16 -2.79
CA LYS A 81 -25.94 11.66 -1.45
C LYS A 81 -24.89 10.81 -0.73
N ARG A 82 -23.61 10.87 -1.12
CA ARG A 82 -22.52 10.19 -0.42
C ARG A 82 -21.39 11.17 -0.14
N ARG A 83 -20.47 10.76 0.73
CA ARG A 83 -19.26 11.53 1.03
C ARG A 83 -18.47 11.82 -0.24
N THR A 84 -17.87 13.00 -0.26
CA THR A 84 -16.91 13.48 -1.23
C THR A 84 -15.55 12.86 -0.94
N HIS A 85 -14.87 12.45 -2.00
CA HIS A 85 -13.58 11.81 -1.92
C HIS A 85 -12.53 12.64 -2.64
N TRP A 86 -11.28 12.48 -2.24
CA TRP A 86 -10.14 13.14 -2.85
C TRP A 86 -8.92 12.22 -2.89
N ARG A 87 -8.05 12.49 -3.86
CA ARG A 87 -6.71 11.89 -3.94
C ARG A 87 -5.77 12.90 -4.57
N LEU A 88 -4.48 12.78 -4.30
CA LEU A 88 -3.47 13.57 -4.99
C LEU A 88 -3.50 13.27 -6.49
N SER A 89 -3.30 14.32 -7.29
CA SER A 89 -2.90 14.14 -8.69
C SER A 89 -1.51 13.50 -8.76
N ASP A 90 -1.21 12.80 -9.84
CA ASP A 90 0.08 12.10 -10.00
C ASP A 90 1.27 13.09 -9.93
N THR A 91 1.15 14.23 -10.59
CA THR A 91 2.18 15.29 -10.58
C THR A 91 2.39 15.86 -9.18
N THR A 92 1.31 16.07 -8.43
CA THR A 92 1.42 16.60 -7.06
C THR A 92 2.01 15.57 -6.11
N ASP A 93 1.64 14.29 -6.23
CA ASP A 93 2.24 13.22 -5.43
C ASP A 93 3.76 13.18 -5.60
N TRP A 94 4.27 13.16 -6.83
CA TRP A 94 5.72 13.18 -7.09
C TRP A 94 6.41 14.41 -6.52
N ARG A 95 5.82 15.59 -6.70
CA ARG A 95 6.33 16.84 -6.15
C ARG A 95 6.44 16.80 -4.63
N LEU A 96 5.39 16.35 -3.95
CA LEU A 96 5.35 16.30 -2.48
C LEU A 96 6.32 15.27 -1.93
N ARG A 97 6.46 14.10 -2.56
CA ARG A 97 7.46 13.09 -2.17
C ARG A 97 8.86 13.66 -2.18
N ARG A 98 9.19 14.49 -3.18
CA ARG A 98 10.49 15.15 -3.23
C ARG A 98 10.68 16.12 -2.06
N GLN A 99 9.65 16.90 -1.71
CA GLN A 99 9.68 17.83 -0.58
C GLN A 99 9.85 17.14 0.78
N THR A 100 9.32 15.93 0.93
CA THR A 100 9.41 15.15 2.18
C THR A 100 10.64 14.24 2.23
N GLY A 101 11.53 14.29 1.23
CA GLY A 101 12.72 13.43 1.17
C GLY A 101 12.44 11.98 0.76
N GLY A 102 11.24 11.70 0.26
CA GLY A 102 10.84 10.38 -0.24
C GLY A 102 11.47 10.02 -1.59
N TYR A 103 11.27 8.77 -2.00
CA TYR A 103 11.80 8.25 -3.25
C TYR A 103 11.04 8.76 -4.48
N GLY A 104 11.80 9.09 -5.53
CA GLY A 104 11.29 9.56 -6.80
C GLY A 104 10.99 8.44 -7.79
N TYR A 105 10.52 8.84 -8.98
CA TYR A 105 10.05 7.93 -10.02
C TYR A 105 11.09 6.87 -10.40
N TRP A 106 12.32 7.29 -10.71
CA TRP A 106 13.37 6.38 -11.17
C TRP A 106 13.82 5.39 -10.09
N GLN A 107 13.83 5.80 -8.83
CA GLN A 107 14.13 4.89 -7.70
C GLN A 107 13.03 3.83 -7.55
N THR A 108 11.76 4.22 -7.72
CA THR A 108 10.63 3.27 -7.72
C THR A 108 10.71 2.31 -8.90
N VAL A 109 11.01 2.80 -10.11
CA VAL A 109 11.21 1.95 -11.30
C VAL A 109 12.36 0.96 -11.09
N ALA A 110 13.48 1.41 -10.52
CA ALA A 110 14.61 0.54 -10.20
C ALA A 110 14.22 -0.59 -9.22
N ALA A 111 13.43 -0.27 -8.18
CA ALA A 111 12.90 -1.28 -7.26
C ALA A 111 11.98 -2.28 -7.99
N MET A 112 11.10 -1.80 -8.87
CA MET A 112 10.23 -2.67 -9.68
C MET A 112 11.03 -3.57 -10.63
N MET A 113 12.10 -3.06 -11.24
CA MET A 113 13.00 -3.86 -12.08
C MET A 113 13.68 -4.97 -11.26
N ALA A 114 14.08 -4.68 -10.02
CA ALA A 114 14.66 -5.68 -9.13
C ALA A 114 13.65 -6.82 -8.83
N ILE A 115 12.38 -6.48 -8.57
CA ILE A 115 11.30 -7.48 -8.39
C ILE A 115 11.12 -8.32 -9.65
N ALA A 116 10.96 -7.68 -10.81
CA ALA A 116 10.76 -8.37 -12.08
C ALA A 116 11.93 -9.29 -12.46
N GLY A 117 13.17 -8.86 -12.17
CA GLY A 117 14.37 -9.66 -12.37
C GLY A 117 14.37 -10.94 -11.53
N HIS A 118 14.00 -10.85 -10.26
CA HIS A 118 13.89 -12.01 -9.37
C HIS A 118 12.78 -12.97 -9.80
N VAL A 119 11.61 -12.46 -10.18
CA VAL A 119 10.50 -13.25 -10.75
C VAL A 119 10.96 -14.04 -11.97
N LYS A 120 11.61 -13.37 -12.93
CA LYS A 120 12.07 -14.00 -14.17
C LYS A 120 13.15 -15.05 -13.92
N LEU A 121 14.12 -14.76 -13.05
CA LEU A 121 15.18 -15.70 -12.68
C LEU A 121 14.59 -16.94 -11.97
N GLY A 122 13.68 -16.73 -11.02
CA GLY A 122 12.98 -17.82 -10.34
C GLY A 122 12.21 -18.72 -11.30
N ALA A 123 11.49 -18.13 -12.25
CA ALA A 123 10.76 -18.87 -13.27
C ALA A 123 11.68 -19.72 -14.16
N MET A 124 12.84 -19.18 -14.53
CA MET A 124 13.86 -19.92 -15.31
C MET A 124 14.46 -21.08 -14.53
N LEU A 125 14.77 -20.90 -13.24
CA LEU A 125 15.43 -21.92 -12.42
C LEU A 125 14.51 -23.07 -12.02
N VAL A 126 13.23 -22.79 -11.77
CA VAL A 126 12.26 -23.80 -11.32
C VAL A 126 11.56 -24.46 -12.52
N GLY A 127 11.78 -23.97 -13.75
CA GLY A 127 11.09 -24.46 -14.95
C GLY A 127 9.57 -24.26 -14.90
N THR A 128 9.10 -23.34 -14.05
CA THR A 128 7.67 -23.04 -13.87
C THR A 128 7.46 -21.53 -13.91
N MET A 129 6.41 -21.07 -14.60
CA MET A 129 6.03 -19.66 -14.63
C MET A 129 5.27 -19.20 -13.37
N ALA A 130 5.36 -19.94 -12.26
CA ALA A 130 4.47 -19.76 -11.11
C ALA A 130 5.01 -18.81 -10.02
N VAL A 131 6.21 -18.25 -10.19
CA VAL A 131 6.79 -17.31 -9.21
C VAL A 131 6.38 -15.89 -9.58
N ASP A 132 5.18 -15.46 -9.18
CA ASP A 132 4.66 -14.11 -9.49
C ASP A 132 5.01 -13.07 -8.40
N CYS A 133 5.73 -13.47 -7.35
CA CYS A 133 6.06 -12.62 -6.21
C CYS A 133 7.45 -12.91 -5.67
N VAL A 134 8.03 -11.93 -4.97
CA VAL A 134 9.37 -12.00 -4.39
C VAL A 134 9.30 -11.52 -2.95
N ALA A 135 9.88 -12.28 -2.02
CA ALA A 135 9.91 -11.90 -0.63
C ALA A 135 10.86 -10.71 -0.39
N GLU A 136 10.48 -9.82 0.53
CA GLU A 136 11.19 -8.58 0.84
C GLU A 136 12.64 -8.83 1.27
N TYR A 137 12.88 -9.87 2.09
CA TYR A 137 14.24 -10.22 2.52
C TYR A 137 15.12 -10.66 1.34
N GLN A 138 14.57 -11.32 0.31
CA GLN A 138 15.33 -11.72 -0.87
C GLN A 138 15.78 -10.49 -1.65
N LEU A 139 14.86 -9.54 -1.84
CA LEU A 139 15.14 -8.26 -2.50
C LEU A 139 16.14 -7.41 -1.71
N ALA A 140 16.05 -7.43 -0.37
CA ALA A 140 16.96 -6.74 0.53
C ALA A 140 18.33 -7.44 0.70
N GLY A 141 18.51 -8.64 0.13
CA GLY A 141 19.73 -9.43 0.27
C GLY A 141 19.97 -9.93 1.70
N CYS A 142 18.91 -10.16 2.47
CA CYS A 142 18.93 -10.64 3.84
C CYS A 142 18.50 -12.12 3.88
N GLN A 143 19.06 -12.96 4.75
CA GLN A 143 18.60 -14.33 4.91
C GLN A 143 17.62 -14.44 6.11
N PRO A 144 16.55 -15.25 6.03
CA PRO A 144 15.59 -15.42 7.14
C PRO A 144 16.22 -15.94 8.44
N LYS A 145 17.34 -16.67 8.33
CA LYS A 145 18.10 -17.19 9.48
C LYS A 145 18.99 -16.13 10.14
N ASP A 146 19.14 -14.97 9.50
CA ASP A 146 19.74 -13.82 10.13
C ASP A 146 18.67 -13.32 11.12
N LYS A 147 18.80 -13.74 12.39
CA LYS A 147 18.02 -13.22 13.55
C LYS A 147 17.76 -11.73 13.36
N PRO A 148 16.67 -11.14 13.88
CA PRO A 148 16.30 -9.74 13.62
C PRO A 148 17.46 -8.79 13.94
N TYR A 149 18.30 -8.54 12.94
CA TYR A 149 19.42 -7.63 13.01
C TYR A 149 18.86 -6.26 12.63
N PRO A 150 19.19 -5.20 13.39
CA PRO A 150 18.76 -3.85 13.06
C PRO A 150 19.02 -3.46 11.60
N GLU A 151 20.07 -4.01 11.00
CA GLU A 151 20.44 -3.78 9.60
C GLU A 151 19.48 -4.43 8.59
N ALA A 152 19.09 -5.69 8.78
CA ALA A 152 18.14 -6.36 7.89
C ALA A 152 16.79 -5.64 7.89
N SER A 153 16.29 -5.29 9.09
CA SER A 153 15.07 -4.50 9.24
C SER A 153 15.20 -3.07 8.66
N ARG A 154 16.40 -2.49 8.66
CA ARG A 154 16.65 -1.19 8.02
C ARG A 154 16.61 -1.31 6.50
N ARG A 155 17.24 -2.33 5.92
CA ARG A 155 17.22 -2.57 4.46
C ARG A 155 15.81 -2.84 3.93
N CYS A 156 15.03 -3.66 4.65
CA CYS A 156 13.62 -3.90 4.32
C CYS A 156 12.80 -2.60 4.35
N ARG A 157 12.98 -1.75 5.36
CA ARG A 157 12.32 -0.43 5.44
C ARG A 157 12.68 0.48 4.26
N LEU A 158 13.96 0.56 3.90
CA LEU A 158 14.39 1.36 2.74
C LEU A 158 13.76 0.85 1.44
N LEU A 159 13.69 -0.47 1.26
CA LEU A 159 13.04 -1.08 0.10
C LEU A 159 11.54 -0.79 0.06
N GLU A 160 10.86 -0.87 1.21
CA GLU A 160 9.45 -0.51 1.35
C GLU A 160 9.20 0.95 0.94
N ASP A 161 10.00 1.89 1.47
CA ASP A 161 9.90 3.31 1.11
C ASP A 161 10.13 3.54 -0.39
N MET A 162 11.06 2.80 -1.01
CA MET A 162 11.33 2.86 -2.47
C MET A 162 10.15 2.35 -3.31
N ILE A 163 9.48 1.29 -2.84
CA ILE A 163 8.38 0.62 -3.54
C ILE A 163 7.04 1.33 -3.30
N LEU A 164 6.91 2.09 -2.20
CA LEU A 164 5.66 2.72 -1.78
C LEU A 164 4.94 3.52 -2.88
N PRO A 165 5.62 4.35 -3.70
CA PRO A 165 4.95 5.06 -4.79
C PRO A 165 4.30 4.12 -5.81
N ALA A 166 4.86 2.93 -6.03
CA ALA A 166 4.30 1.90 -6.90
C ALA A 166 3.13 1.12 -6.26
N LEU A 167 3.13 0.95 -4.93
CA LEU A 167 1.99 0.36 -4.20
C LEU A 167 0.76 1.27 -4.30
N VAL A 168 0.95 2.57 -4.06
CA VAL A 168 -0.11 3.60 -4.16
C VAL A 168 -0.70 3.64 -5.58
N ARG A 169 0.15 3.57 -6.60
CA ARG A 169 -0.25 3.55 -8.02
C ARG A 169 -0.78 2.22 -8.52
N ASN A 170 -0.83 1.20 -7.67
CA ASN A 170 -1.27 -0.15 -8.04
C ASN A 170 -0.42 -0.78 -9.16
N TRP A 171 0.85 -0.38 -9.28
CA TRP A 171 1.84 -1.01 -10.15
C TRP A 171 2.43 -2.26 -9.50
N VAL A 172 2.52 -2.23 -8.17
CA VAL A 172 2.96 -3.34 -7.32
C VAL A 172 1.82 -3.71 -6.37
N GLY A 173 1.69 -5.01 -6.08
CA GLY A 173 0.92 -5.50 -4.94
C GLY A 173 1.86 -6.00 -3.85
N SER A 174 1.43 -5.90 -2.61
CA SER A 174 2.10 -6.52 -1.46
C SER A 174 1.17 -7.51 -0.76
N ALA A 175 1.77 -8.49 -0.11
CA ALA A 175 1.10 -9.37 0.85
C ALA A 175 2.09 -9.71 1.96
N SER A 176 1.59 -9.81 3.19
CA SER A 176 2.38 -10.22 4.35
C SER A 176 1.90 -11.57 4.86
N ASP A 177 2.83 -12.42 5.29
CA ASP A 177 2.53 -13.70 5.94
C ASP A 177 2.25 -13.56 7.45
N VAL A 178 1.96 -14.70 8.10
CA VAL A 178 1.74 -14.79 9.56
C VAL A 178 3.02 -14.61 10.39
N HIS A 179 4.16 -14.36 9.76
CA HIS A 179 5.42 -14.02 10.44
C HIS A 179 5.78 -12.54 10.22
N GLY A 180 4.92 -11.78 9.54
CA GLY A 180 5.18 -10.39 9.18
C GLY A 180 6.15 -10.23 8.00
N THR A 181 6.47 -11.33 7.32
CA THR A 181 7.27 -11.32 6.09
C THR A 181 6.43 -10.75 4.96
N THR A 182 6.89 -9.67 4.35
CA THR A 182 6.24 -9.08 3.19
C THR A 182 6.80 -9.65 1.90
N ALA A 183 5.95 -9.80 0.88
CA ALA A 183 6.36 -10.08 -0.49
C ALA A 183 5.66 -9.13 -1.46
N TYR A 184 6.33 -8.89 -2.59
CA TYR A 184 5.90 -7.95 -3.62
C TYR A 184 5.71 -8.65 -4.96
N ALA A 185 4.70 -8.21 -5.71
CA ALA A 185 4.37 -8.73 -7.04
C ALA A 185 4.11 -7.56 -8.00
N ILE A 186 4.67 -7.61 -9.21
CA ILE A 186 4.37 -6.63 -10.25
C ILE A 186 2.98 -6.92 -10.83
N ARG A 187 2.11 -5.91 -10.84
CA ARG A 187 0.78 -5.99 -11.46
C ARG A 187 0.86 -5.71 -12.97
N PRO A 188 -0.16 -6.05 -13.78
CA PRO A 188 -0.15 -5.75 -15.22
C PRO A 188 0.16 -4.29 -15.55
N ALA A 189 -0.36 -3.34 -14.77
CA ALA A 189 -0.06 -1.92 -14.93
C ALA A 189 1.42 -1.59 -14.64
N GLY A 190 2.05 -2.29 -13.69
CA GLY A 190 3.48 -2.14 -13.42
C GLY A 190 4.35 -2.69 -14.55
N TYR A 191 3.96 -3.80 -15.17
CA TYR A 191 4.67 -4.32 -16.35
C TYR A 191 4.58 -3.37 -17.55
N GLN A 192 3.47 -2.65 -17.73
CA GLN A 192 3.37 -1.61 -18.76
C GLN A 192 4.38 -0.49 -18.52
N VAL A 193 4.55 -0.05 -17.27
CA VAL A 193 5.57 0.93 -16.89
C VAL A 193 6.99 0.39 -17.15
N LEU A 194 7.27 -0.85 -16.77
CA LEU A 194 8.59 -1.46 -16.98
C LEU A 194 8.94 -1.65 -18.47
N HIS A 195 7.94 -1.83 -19.33
CA HIS A 195 8.15 -1.96 -20.77
C HIS A 195 8.61 -0.63 -21.42
N ASP A 196 8.11 0.50 -20.94
CA ASP A 196 8.44 1.83 -21.47
C ASP A 196 8.44 2.88 -20.33
N PRO A 197 9.49 2.91 -19.49
CA PRO A 197 9.49 3.77 -18.30
C PRO A 197 9.51 5.25 -18.68
N VAL A 198 10.14 5.63 -19.78
CA VAL A 198 10.21 7.04 -20.22
C VAL A 198 8.82 7.59 -20.54
N LYS A 199 7.95 6.80 -21.18
CA LYS A 199 6.57 7.20 -21.46
C LYS A 199 5.73 7.48 -20.21
N HIS A 200 6.07 6.82 -19.10
CA HIS A 200 5.37 6.94 -17.83
C HIS A 200 6.07 7.90 -16.87
N GLU A 201 7.14 8.57 -17.31
CA GLU A 201 7.87 9.54 -16.51
C GLU A 201 7.01 10.79 -16.22
N PRO A 202 6.98 11.28 -14.96
CA PRO A 202 6.34 12.54 -14.62
C PRO A 202 7.02 13.74 -15.29
N PRO A 203 6.31 14.86 -15.51
CA PRO A 203 6.92 16.08 -16.04
C PRO A 203 8.11 16.53 -15.19
N ALA A 204 9.23 16.95 -15.82
CA ALA A 204 10.47 17.28 -15.10
C ALA A 204 10.29 18.33 -13.99
N GLU A 205 9.34 19.25 -14.15
CA GLU A 205 8.96 20.30 -13.19
C GLU A 205 8.53 19.75 -11.82
N VAL A 206 8.09 18.49 -11.72
CA VAL A 206 7.72 17.91 -10.42
C VAL A 206 8.93 17.57 -9.56
N PHE A 207 10.12 17.47 -10.16
CA PHE A 207 11.36 17.10 -9.47
C PHE A 207 12.19 18.31 -9.04
N THR A 208 11.74 19.54 -9.30
CA THR A 208 12.45 20.77 -8.93
C THR A 208 12.22 21.19 -7.48
N ALA A 209 11.28 20.55 -6.78
CA ALA A 209 11.01 20.87 -5.39
C ALA A 209 12.17 20.44 -4.49
N GLU A 210 12.53 21.30 -3.52
CA GLU A 210 13.57 21.01 -2.55
C GLU A 210 12.98 20.38 -1.28
N TYR A 211 13.81 19.60 -0.58
CA TYR A 211 13.46 19.03 0.71
C TYR A 211 13.16 20.13 1.74
N SER A 212 12.17 19.90 2.60
CA SER A 212 11.80 20.80 3.69
C SER A 212 11.45 20.02 4.95
N GLU A 213 12.12 20.31 6.07
CA GLU A 213 11.80 19.73 7.39
C GLU A 213 10.35 20.00 7.82
N ALA A 214 9.81 21.19 7.52
CA ALA A 214 8.42 21.52 7.79
C ALA A 214 7.44 20.69 6.94
N ALA A 215 7.84 20.37 5.71
CA ALA A 215 7.05 19.52 4.83
C ALA A 215 7.04 18.07 5.34
N GLU A 216 8.20 17.57 5.74
CA GLU A 216 8.33 16.26 6.38
C GLU A 216 7.52 16.16 7.67
N ALA A 217 7.58 17.18 8.54
CA ALA A 217 6.77 17.21 9.77
C ALA A 217 5.27 17.14 9.48
N SER A 218 4.80 17.88 8.47
CA SER A 218 3.39 17.85 8.04
C SER A 218 2.99 16.49 7.47
N TYR A 219 3.89 15.83 6.74
CA TYR A 219 3.71 14.48 6.24
C TYR A 219 3.53 13.48 7.39
N TRP A 220 4.40 13.51 8.40
CA TRP A 220 4.32 12.58 9.53
C TRP A 220 3.04 12.76 10.36
N VAL A 221 2.53 13.99 10.49
CA VAL A 221 1.22 14.21 11.13
C VAL A 221 0.11 13.46 10.40
N GLY A 222 0.06 13.53 9.06
CA GLY A 222 -0.93 12.81 8.28
C GLY A 222 -0.75 11.29 8.34
N TYR A 223 0.50 10.84 8.37
CA TYR A 223 0.84 9.42 8.57
C TYR A 223 0.27 8.89 9.90
N ASP A 224 0.52 9.61 11.00
CA ASP A 224 0.05 9.23 12.33
C ASP A 224 -1.47 9.29 12.45
N ASP A 225 -2.11 10.29 11.83
CA ASP A 225 -3.57 10.40 11.77
C ASP A 225 -4.20 9.16 11.13
N MET A 226 -3.68 8.73 9.96
CA MET A 226 -4.16 7.51 9.30
C MET A 226 -3.83 6.26 10.12
N HIS A 227 -2.66 6.20 10.75
CA HIS A 227 -2.31 5.06 11.59
C HIS A 227 -3.32 4.89 12.74
N ALA A 228 -3.66 6.00 13.40
CA ALA A 228 -4.68 6.03 14.45
C ALA A 228 -6.08 5.70 13.93
N GLU A 229 -6.45 6.16 12.73
CA GLU A 229 -7.72 5.82 12.08
C GLU A 229 -7.84 4.31 11.84
N LEU A 230 -6.81 3.68 11.25
CA LEU A 230 -6.78 2.24 10.97
C LEU A 230 -6.86 1.39 12.24
N GLN A 231 -6.27 1.86 13.34
CA GLN A 231 -6.35 1.20 14.65
C GLN A 231 -7.73 1.30 15.31
N ARG A 232 -8.48 2.37 15.02
CA ARG A 232 -9.84 2.58 15.56
C ARG A 232 -10.94 2.04 14.64
N ALA A 233 -10.63 1.78 13.38
CA ALA A 233 -11.60 1.37 12.38
C ALA A 233 -12.27 0.04 12.77
N THR A 234 -13.60 0.03 12.74
CA THR A 234 -14.37 -1.20 12.89
C THR A 234 -14.51 -1.84 11.52
N PRO A 235 -14.10 -3.12 11.33
CA PRO A 235 -14.24 -3.81 10.05
C PRO A 235 -15.69 -3.78 9.56
N THR A 236 -15.89 -3.45 8.28
CA THR A 236 -17.22 -3.47 7.68
C THR A 236 -17.74 -4.91 7.47
N HIS A 237 -16.83 -5.88 7.47
CA HIS A 237 -17.12 -7.29 7.31
C HIS A 237 -16.67 -8.09 8.56
N ALA A 238 -17.63 -8.75 9.23
CA ALA A 238 -17.33 -9.67 10.32
C ALA A 238 -16.67 -10.94 9.78
N GLY A 239 -15.45 -11.24 10.23
CA GLY A 239 -14.77 -12.51 9.97
C GLY A 239 -13.83 -12.54 8.76
N SER A 240 -13.59 -11.40 8.09
CA SER A 240 -12.55 -11.32 7.07
C SER A 240 -11.17 -11.37 7.75
N VAL A 241 -10.47 -12.50 7.63
CA VAL A 241 -9.02 -12.54 7.91
C VAL A 241 -8.37 -12.40 6.54
N ALA A 242 -7.65 -11.30 6.29
CA ALA A 242 -6.76 -11.27 5.14
C ALA A 242 -5.55 -12.13 5.49
N VAL A 243 -5.65 -13.43 5.23
CA VAL A 243 -4.49 -14.30 5.24
C VAL A 243 -3.76 -14.09 3.93
N ALA A 244 -2.46 -13.88 4.04
CA ALA A 244 -1.48 -13.87 2.97
C ALA A 244 -1.87 -14.76 1.78
N ILE A 245 -1.73 -14.20 0.57
CA ILE A 245 -1.18 -15.02 -0.50
C ILE A 245 0.25 -15.31 -0.03
N SER A 246 0.49 -16.52 0.47
CA SER A 246 1.83 -16.94 0.89
C SER A 246 2.76 -16.85 -0.32
N ALA A 247 3.62 -15.85 -0.31
CA ALA A 247 4.97 -16.04 -0.83
C ALA A 247 5.79 -16.76 0.26
N GLY A 248 5.42 -18.02 0.50
CA GLY A 248 6.18 -19.00 1.27
C GLY A 248 6.35 -18.76 2.77
N GLU A 249 5.72 -19.62 3.58
CA GLU A 249 6.61 -20.54 4.29
C GLU A 249 7.11 -21.53 3.23
N TRP A 250 8.43 -21.69 3.14
CA TRP A 250 9.06 -22.64 2.24
C TRP A 250 8.84 -24.05 2.78
N ASP A 251 7.75 -24.69 2.38
CA ASP A 251 7.65 -26.15 2.45
C ASP A 251 7.51 -26.72 1.04
N TRP A 252 8.50 -27.55 0.69
CA TRP A 252 8.56 -28.29 -0.56
C TRP A 252 7.49 -29.39 -0.52
N TYR A 253 6.44 -29.28 -1.33
CA TYR A 253 5.68 -30.47 -1.71
C TYR A 253 6.59 -31.37 -2.56
N ASP A 254 6.40 -32.69 -2.48
CA ASP A 254 7.17 -33.67 -3.27
C ASP A 254 7.16 -33.41 -4.78
N ASP A 255 6.18 -32.64 -5.29
CA ASP A 255 6.03 -32.27 -6.70
C ASP A 255 6.62 -30.89 -7.09
N ARG A 256 7.26 -30.15 -6.16
CA ARG A 256 7.89 -28.83 -6.40
C ARG A 256 6.95 -27.75 -6.97
N ARG A 257 5.63 -27.86 -6.80
CA ARG A 257 4.68 -26.85 -7.31
C ARG A 257 4.32 -25.81 -6.25
N LEU A 258 4.61 -24.54 -6.54
CA LEU A 258 3.96 -23.39 -5.90
C LEU A 258 2.52 -23.32 -6.42
N ARG A 259 1.54 -23.51 -5.55
CA ARG A 259 0.13 -23.28 -5.88
C ARG A 259 -0.36 -22.06 -5.11
N PRO A 260 -1.13 -21.16 -5.72
CA PRO A 260 -1.80 -20.11 -4.98
C PRO A 260 -2.67 -20.78 -3.92
N LEU A 261 -2.39 -20.47 -2.65
CA LEU A 261 -3.34 -20.79 -1.60
C LEU A 261 -4.52 -19.83 -1.84
N THR A 262 -5.54 -20.33 -2.53
CA THR A 262 -6.83 -19.66 -2.64
C THR A 262 -7.38 -19.55 -1.23
N VAL A 263 -7.14 -18.43 -0.55
CA VAL A 263 -7.77 -18.20 0.74
C VAL A 263 -9.18 -17.67 0.49
N PHE A 264 -10.11 -18.52 0.87
CA PHE A 264 -11.54 -18.31 0.91
C PHE A 264 -11.89 -17.00 1.64
N CYS A 265 -12.52 -16.07 0.93
CA CYS A 265 -13.47 -15.15 1.55
C CYS A 265 -14.65 -15.99 2.03
N HIS A 266 -14.57 -16.58 3.24
CA HIS A 266 -15.69 -17.37 3.76
C HIS A 266 -16.61 -16.49 4.59
N THR A 267 -17.78 -16.22 4.01
CA THR A 267 -18.94 -15.62 4.65
C THR A 267 -19.29 -16.33 5.96
N GLY A 268 -19.10 -15.66 7.09
CA GLY A 268 -20.00 -15.76 8.24
C GLY A 268 -19.92 -17.00 9.16
N LYS A 269 -18.91 -17.87 9.07
CA LYS A 269 -18.71 -18.91 10.11
C LYS A 269 -17.28 -18.90 10.62
N GLN A 270 -17.08 -18.30 11.80
CA GLN A 270 -15.85 -18.39 12.58
C GLN A 270 -15.45 -19.87 12.73
N ARG A 271 -14.47 -20.33 11.95
CA ARG A 271 -13.61 -21.40 12.41
C ARG A 271 -12.54 -20.74 13.27
N SER A 272 -12.32 -21.26 14.47
CA SER A 272 -11.29 -20.73 15.37
C SER A 272 -9.94 -20.70 14.65
N ILE A 273 -9.10 -19.70 14.96
CA ILE A 273 -7.73 -19.58 14.42
C ILE A 273 -6.97 -20.92 14.56
N ARG A 274 -7.21 -21.65 15.67
CA ARG A 274 -6.70 -23.01 15.90
C ARG A 274 -7.09 -24.03 14.82
N ALA A 275 -8.24 -23.89 14.17
CA ALA A 275 -8.66 -24.77 13.07
C ALA A 275 -7.95 -24.43 11.75
N ILE A 276 -7.63 -23.15 11.51
CA ILE A 276 -6.80 -22.72 10.38
C ILE A 276 -5.36 -23.18 10.60
N GLU A 277 -4.79 -22.95 11.79
CA GLU A 277 -3.47 -23.48 12.18
C GLU A 277 -3.40 -25.01 12.08
N ARG A 278 -4.46 -25.73 12.48
CA ARG A 278 -4.49 -27.20 12.45
C ARG A 278 -4.68 -27.75 11.03
N ALA A 279 -5.38 -27.02 10.15
CA ALA A 279 -5.46 -27.32 8.74
C ALA A 279 -4.11 -27.09 8.06
N TYR A 280 -3.44 -25.97 8.39
CA TYR A 280 -2.09 -25.66 7.92
C TYR A 280 -1.08 -26.73 8.35
N ARG A 281 -1.04 -27.09 9.64
CA ARG A 281 -0.18 -28.17 10.17
C ARG A 281 -0.47 -29.57 9.61
N ARG A 282 -1.66 -29.80 9.04
CA ARG A 282 -2.01 -31.07 8.35
C ARG A 282 -1.52 -31.11 6.92
N VAL A 283 -1.34 -29.96 6.28
CA VAL A 283 -0.81 -29.83 4.93
C VAL A 283 0.73 -29.88 4.95
N MET A 284 1.35 -29.47 6.07
CA MET A 284 2.79 -29.50 6.33
C MET A 284 3.30 -30.85 6.90
N ARG A 285 2.51 -31.93 6.78
CA ARG A 285 2.89 -33.30 7.18
C ARG A 285 2.62 -34.23 6.01
#